data_AF-A0A8I2ZX95-F1
#
_entry.id   AF-A0A8I2ZX95-F1
#
_cell.length_a   1.000
_cell.length_b   1.000
_cell.length_c   1.000
_cell.angle_alpha   90.00
_cell.angle_beta   90.00
_cell.angle_gamma   90.00
#
_symmetry.space_group_name_H-M   'P 1'
#
loop_
_entity.id
_entity.type
_entity.pdbx_description
1 polymer ?
#
loop_
_entity_poly.entity_id
_entity_poly.type
_entity_poly.pdbx_seq_one_letter_code
_entity_poly.pdbx_strand_id
1 'polypeptide(L)'
;MSAEEKVGAIVSLGSPEEGGGIWNSESCIDLDWGYGPVNIIGYVDTYTLKIGVTISLLGISLGDIVENLKDGVVLNIELFLAVGAIRLYLKNGNEVWVALDIRVKFNGSYDSHYKIVSF
;
A
#
# COMPACT_ATOMS: atom_id res chain seq x y z
N MET A 1 36.56 -19.35 -11.72
CA MET A 1 35.11 -19.64 -11.58
C MET A 1 34.84 -19.69 -10.09
N SER A 2 34.56 -18.51 -9.52
CA SER A 2 33.25 -18.04 -9.04
C SER A 2 32.93 -18.65 -7.67
N ALA A 3 33.11 -17.82 -6.64
CA ALA A 3 32.52 -18.00 -5.33
C ALA A 3 31.89 -16.66 -4.98
N GLU A 4 30.60 -16.53 -5.27
CA GLU A 4 29.75 -15.47 -4.76
C GLU A 4 28.41 -16.08 -4.40
N GLU A 5 28.23 -16.36 -3.12
CA GLU A 5 26.92 -16.60 -2.53
C GLU A 5 26.74 -15.52 -1.46
N LYS A 6 26.14 -14.38 -1.86
CA LYS A 6 25.69 -13.37 -0.91
C LYS A 6 24.34 -13.82 -0.36
N VAL A 7 24.36 -14.60 0.72
CA VAL A 7 23.18 -14.85 1.53
C VAL A 7 22.96 -13.64 2.43
N GLY A 8 21.99 -12.81 2.08
CA GLY A 8 21.51 -11.73 2.94
C GLY A 8 20.09 -12.03 3.41
N ALA A 9 19.92 -12.36 4.68
CA ALA A 9 18.64 -12.26 5.36
C ALA A 9 18.79 -11.17 6.43
N ILE A 10 18.09 -10.05 6.25
CA ILE A 10 17.91 -9.06 7.32
C ILE A 10 16.57 -9.38 7.96
N VAL A 11 16.61 -9.96 9.15
CA VAL A 11 15.45 -10.18 10.01
C VAL A 11 15.44 -9.08 11.07
N SER A 12 14.44 -8.21 11.03
CA SER A 12 14.16 -7.28 12.13
C SER A 12 13.09 -7.88 13.04
N LEU A 13 13.44 -8.13 14.30
CA LEU A 13 12.56 -8.72 15.31
C LEU A 13 11.89 -7.64 16.18
N GLY A 14 10.59 -7.42 15.94
CA GLY A 14 9.48 -7.31 16.90
C GLY A 14 9.41 -6.25 18.02
N SER A 15 8.17 -5.83 18.31
CA SER A 15 7.57 -6.15 19.63
C SER A 15 6.13 -6.63 19.43
N PRO A 16 5.72 -7.74 20.08
CA PRO A 16 4.38 -8.30 19.91
C PRO A 16 3.44 -7.76 20.99
N GLU A 17 2.23 -7.38 20.61
CA GLU A 17 1.08 -7.43 21.52
C GLU A 17 -0.08 -8.16 20.84
N GLU A 18 -0.35 -9.34 21.41
CA GLU A 18 -1.58 -10.14 21.41
C GLU A 18 -2.31 -10.41 20.09
N GLY A 19 -1.92 -11.51 19.43
CA GLY A 19 -2.69 -12.12 18.35
C GLY A 19 -1.81 -12.87 17.36
N GLY A 20 -1.16 -13.95 17.81
CA GLY A 20 -0.20 -14.71 17.03
C GLY A 20 -0.80 -15.42 15.82
N GLY A 21 -0.93 -14.70 14.70
CA GLY A 21 -0.92 -15.29 13.37
C GLY A 21 0.53 -15.49 12.93
N ILE A 22 0.87 -16.70 12.49
CA ILE A 22 2.11 -16.95 11.77
C ILE A 22 2.01 -16.16 10.46
N TRP A 23 2.71 -15.04 10.33
CA TRP A 23 2.85 -14.37 9.04
C TRP A 23 3.67 -15.29 8.14
N ASN A 24 3.04 -15.89 7.13
CA ASN A 24 3.77 -16.63 6.12
C ASN A 24 4.48 -15.63 5.21
N SER A 25 5.74 -15.30 5.52
CA SER A 25 6.52 -14.27 4.83
C SER A 25 6.69 -14.53 3.34
N GLU A 26 6.48 -15.76 2.86
CA GLU A 26 6.51 -16.09 1.43
C GLU A 26 5.34 -15.49 0.64
N SER A 27 4.28 -15.07 1.31
CA SER A 27 3.05 -14.60 0.66
C SER A 27 2.83 -13.10 0.72
N CYS A 28 3.61 -12.39 1.55
CA CYS A 28 3.55 -10.95 1.64
C CYS A 28 4.43 -10.32 0.58
N ILE A 29 3.87 -9.38 -0.16
CA ILE A 29 4.59 -8.52 -1.10
C ILE A 29 4.62 -7.12 -0.51
N ASP A 30 5.83 -6.58 -0.35
CA ASP A 30 6.03 -5.20 0.07
C ASP A 30 5.55 -4.24 -1.03
N LEU A 31 4.89 -3.17 -0.59
CA LEU A 31 4.41 -2.09 -1.42
C LEU A 31 5.24 -0.85 -1.11
N ASP A 32 5.83 -0.28 -2.15
CA ASP A 32 6.43 1.06 -2.15
C ASP A 32 6.03 1.74 -3.46
N TRP A 33 5.04 2.61 -3.39
CA TRP A 33 4.44 3.23 -4.56
C TRP A 33 4.17 4.71 -4.32
N GLY A 34 4.49 5.54 -5.31
CA GLY A 34 4.21 6.97 -5.27
C GLY A 34 3.89 7.54 -6.64
N TYR A 35 2.95 8.48 -6.68
CA TYR A 35 2.64 9.28 -7.85
C TYR A 35 2.10 10.64 -7.45
N GLY A 36 2.72 11.71 -7.99
CA GLY A 36 2.34 13.07 -7.64
C GLY A 36 2.44 13.31 -6.12
N PRO A 37 1.38 13.79 -5.45
CA PRO A 37 1.41 14.09 -4.03
C PRO A 37 1.14 12.87 -3.15
N VAL A 38 0.87 11.69 -3.73
CA VAL A 38 0.46 10.48 -3.01
C VAL A 38 1.64 9.53 -2.87
N ASN A 39 1.86 9.01 -1.67
CA ASN A 39 2.79 7.93 -1.39
C ASN A 39 2.11 6.85 -0.55
N ILE A 40 2.33 5.58 -0.90
CA ILE A 40 1.73 4.40 -0.28
C ILE A 40 2.86 3.42 0.00
N ILE A 41 3.05 3.09 1.27
CA ILE A 41 4.01 2.07 1.71
C ILE A 41 3.28 1.02 2.53
N GLY A 42 3.71 -0.24 2.48
CA GLY A 42 3.09 -1.30 3.27
C GLY A 42 3.28 -2.68 2.66
N TYR A 43 2.26 -3.53 2.76
CA TYR A 43 2.28 -4.88 2.22
C TYR A 43 0.90 -5.36 1.78
N VAL A 44 0.88 -6.39 0.92
CA VAL A 44 -0.30 -7.22 0.64
C VAL A 44 0.04 -8.69 0.85
N ASP A 45 -0.79 -9.39 1.63
CA ASP A 45 -0.74 -10.86 1.75
C ASP A 45 -1.56 -11.46 0.60
N THR A 46 -0.88 -12.16 -0.31
CA THR A 46 -1.46 -12.66 -1.56
C THR A 46 -2.39 -13.86 -1.37
N TYR A 47 -2.30 -14.58 -0.25
CA TYR A 47 -3.22 -15.69 0.05
C TYR A 47 -4.53 -15.19 0.67
N THR A 48 -4.45 -14.24 1.60
CA THR A 48 -5.61 -13.73 2.34
C THR A 48 -6.23 -12.48 1.70
N LEU A 49 -5.49 -11.83 0.81
CA LEU A 49 -5.80 -10.51 0.22
C LEU A 49 -5.90 -9.40 1.27
N LYS A 50 -5.29 -9.60 2.44
CA LYS A 50 -5.18 -8.56 3.47
C LYS A 50 -4.12 -7.56 3.03
N ILE A 51 -4.43 -6.27 3.15
CA ILE A 51 -3.53 -5.17 2.87
C ILE A 51 -3.29 -4.38 4.15
N GLY A 52 -2.04 -4.04 4.42
CA GLY A 52 -1.64 -3.13 5.49
C GLY A 52 -0.80 -2.02 4.91
N VAL A 53 -1.29 -0.77 4.90
CA VAL A 53 -0.61 0.35 4.26
C VAL A 53 -0.66 1.63 5.09
N THR A 54 0.41 2.41 5.01
CA THR A 54 0.44 3.81 5.41
C THR A 54 0.34 4.66 4.15
N ILE A 55 -0.67 5.52 4.08
CA ILE A 55 -0.87 6.44 2.95
C ILE A 55 -0.49 7.84 3.40
N SER A 56 0.29 8.56 2.60
CA SER A 56 0.54 9.98 2.79
C SER A 56 0.15 10.80 1.57
N LEU A 57 -0.35 12.01 1.83
CA LEU A 57 -0.71 13.01 0.83
C LEU A 57 -0.01 14.33 1.16
N LEU A 58 0.77 14.86 0.21
CA LEU A 58 1.61 16.06 0.42
C LEU A 58 2.58 15.90 1.61
N GLY A 59 3.08 14.68 1.83
CA GLY A 59 3.97 14.35 2.95
C GLY A 59 3.28 14.23 4.31
N ILE A 60 1.95 14.44 4.38
CA ILE A 60 1.17 14.25 5.60
C ILE A 60 0.68 12.80 5.61
N SER A 61 1.03 12.04 6.66
CA SER A 61 0.44 10.71 6.86
C SER A 61 -1.05 10.83 7.15
N LEU A 62 -1.85 10.04 6.44
CA LEU A 62 -3.30 9.94 6.60
C LEU A 62 -3.69 8.79 7.56
N GLY A 63 -2.69 8.10 8.12
CA GLY A 63 -2.85 6.97 9.03
C GLY A 63 -2.54 5.62 8.38
N ASP A 64 -2.56 4.60 9.24
CA ASP A 64 -2.38 3.20 8.86
C ASP A 64 -3.73 2.54 8.62
N ILE A 65 -3.84 1.79 7.52
CA ILE A 65 -5.06 1.11 7.09
C ILE A 65 -4.74 -0.37 6.98
N VAL A 66 -5.56 -1.21 7.64
CA VAL A 66 -5.42 -2.66 7.59
C VAL A 66 -6.78 -3.27 7.26
N GLU A 67 -6.94 -3.73 6.02
CA GLU A 67 -8.24 -4.13 5.46
C GLU A 67 -8.11 -5.32 4.49
N ASN A 68 -9.21 -5.79 3.92
CA ASN A 68 -9.22 -6.83 2.88
C ASN A 68 -9.51 -6.24 1.49
N LEU A 69 -8.67 -6.55 0.49
CA LEU A 69 -8.83 -6.02 -0.87
C LEU A 69 -10.01 -6.60 -1.65
N LYS A 70 -10.64 -7.70 -1.19
CA LYS A 70 -11.84 -8.25 -1.82
C LYS A 70 -13.01 -7.26 -1.84
N ASP A 71 -13.13 -6.46 -0.77
CA ASP A 71 -14.17 -5.44 -0.64
C ASP A 71 -13.73 -4.08 -1.22
N GLY A 72 -12.44 -3.95 -1.49
CA GLY A 72 -11.79 -2.68 -1.80
C GLY A 72 -11.67 -1.78 -0.57
N VAL A 73 -10.72 -0.87 -0.61
CA VAL A 73 -10.43 0.08 0.48
C VAL A 73 -10.61 1.48 -0.07
N VAL A 74 -11.40 2.32 0.60
CA VAL A 74 -11.63 3.71 0.20
C VAL A 74 -11.26 4.64 1.33
N LEU A 75 -10.35 5.56 1.05
CA LEU A 75 -10.02 6.66 1.94
C LEU A 75 -10.58 7.94 1.36
N ASN A 76 -11.59 8.51 2.02
CA ASN A 76 -12.09 9.84 1.71
C ASN A 76 -11.20 10.89 2.39
N ILE A 77 -10.87 11.95 1.67
CA ILE A 77 -9.89 12.95 2.07
C ILE A 77 -10.57 14.30 2.13
N GLU A 78 -10.54 14.91 3.32
CA GLU A 78 -11.00 16.27 3.59
C GLU A 78 -9.91 17.02 4.36
N LEU A 79 -8.90 17.50 3.64
CA LEU A 79 -7.83 18.33 4.20
C LEU A 79 -7.98 19.78 3.72
N PHE A 80 -7.42 20.72 4.49
CA PHE A 80 -7.43 22.13 4.09
C PHE A 80 -6.84 22.37 2.69
N LEU A 81 -5.84 21.58 2.29
CA LEU A 81 -5.13 21.73 1.01
C LEU A 81 -5.57 20.75 -0.08
N ALA A 82 -6.30 19.69 0.26
CA ALA A 82 -6.66 18.65 -0.68
C ALA A 82 -7.99 17.98 -0.30
N VAL A 83 -8.78 17.64 -1.32
CA VAL A 83 -10.05 16.90 -1.17
C VAL A 83 -10.13 15.80 -2.20
N GLY A 84 -10.90 14.74 -1.91
CA GLY A 84 -11.16 13.67 -2.87
C GLY A 84 -11.14 12.29 -2.23
N ALA A 85 -10.73 11.27 -2.99
CA ALA A 85 -10.62 9.91 -2.51
C ALA A 85 -9.43 9.16 -3.11
N ILE A 86 -8.90 8.22 -2.33
CA ILE A 86 -7.97 7.18 -2.78
C ILE A 86 -8.67 5.85 -2.62
N ARG A 87 -8.70 5.02 -3.67
CA ARG A 87 -9.26 3.68 -3.61
C ARG A 87 -8.21 2.64 -3.96
N LEU A 88 -7.95 1.71 -3.06
CA LEU A 88 -7.16 0.51 -3.33
C LEU A 88 -8.11 -0.65 -3.63
N TYR A 89 -7.84 -1.41 -4.69
CA TYR A 89 -8.71 -2.49 -5.10
C TYR A 89 -7.97 -3.60 -5.85
N LEU A 90 -8.55 -4.79 -5.82
CA LEU A 90 -8.09 -5.93 -6.61
C LEU A 90 -8.68 -5.88 -8.03
N LYS A 91 -7.86 -6.07 -9.04
CA LYS A 91 -8.26 -6.24 -10.44
C LYS A 91 -7.76 -7.59 -10.95
N ASN A 92 -8.55 -8.25 -11.79
CA ASN A 92 -8.23 -9.55 -12.39
C ASN A 92 -7.93 -10.70 -11.39
N GLY A 93 -8.23 -10.50 -10.10
CA GLY A 93 -7.98 -11.49 -9.04
C GLY A 93 -6.54 -11.52 -8.52
N ASN A 94 -5.60 -10.83 -9.17
CA ASN A 94 -4.18 -10.92 -8.85
C ASN A 94 -3.38 -9.62 -9.07
N GLU A 95 -4.06 -8.50 -9.30
CA GLU A 95 -3.43 -7.20 -9.46
C GLU A 95 -3.94 -6.22 -8.40
N VAL A 96 -3.04 -5.56 -7.68
CA VAL A 96 -3.40 -4.44 -6.79
C VAL A 96 -3.34 -3.15 -7.59
N TRP A 97 -4.41 -2.38 -7.53
CA TRP A 97 -4.53 -1.09 -8.19
C TRP A 97 -4.91 0.01 -7.21
N VAL A 98 -4.53 1.23 -7.56
CA VAL A 98 -4.98 2.45 -6.91
C VAL A 98 -5.73 3.32 -7.92
N ALA A 99 -6.92 3.76 -7.54
CA ALA A 99 -7.63 4.85 -8.21
C ALA A 99 -7.44 6.12 -7.39
N LEU A 100 -6.97 7.18 -8.04
CA LEU A 100 -6.87 8.51 -7.47
C LEU A 100 -7.99 9.35 -8.06
N ASP A 101 -8.73 10.04 -7.19
CA ASP A 101 -9.57 11.18 -7.53
C ASP A 101 -9.28 12.26 -6.49
N ILE A 102 -8.20 13.02 -6.70
CA ILE A 102 -7.69 13.98 -5.72
C ILE A 102 -7.56 15.34 -6.37
N ARG A 103 -8.09 16.38 -5.72
CA ARG A 103 -7.86 17.77 -6.07
C ARG A 103 -7.00 18.45 -5.01
N VAL A 104 -5.87 19.03 -5.43
CA VAL A 104 -4.98 19.83 -4.60
C VAL A 104 -5.11 21.30 -4.97
N LYS A 105 -5.36 22.18 -3.99
CA LYS A 105 -5.66 23.61 -4.23
C LYS A 105 -4.66 24.34 -5.13
N PHE A 106 -3.37 24.00 -5.02
CA PHE A 106 -2.28 24.69 -5.74
C PHE A 106 -1.55 23.81 -6.77
N ASN A 107 -1.94 22.54 -6.91
CA ASN A 107 -1.20 21.56 -7.71
C ASN A 107 -2.08 20.77 -8.70
N GLY A 108 -3.28 21.27 -8.97
CA GLY A 108 -4.20 20.66 -9.93
C GLY A 108 -4.94 19.43 -9.40
N SER A 109 -5.33 18.54 -10.31
CA SER A 109 -6.09 17.32 -9.99
C SER A 109 -5.35 16.07 -10.49
N TYR A 110 -5.51 14.98 -9.76
CA TYR A 110 -4.95 13.67 -10.03
C TYR A 110 -6.11 12.69 -10.12
N ASP A 111 -6.50 12.36 -11.35
CA ASP A 111 -7.66 11.51 -11.68
C ASP A 111 -7.22 10.42 -12.65
N SER A 112 -6.92 9.23 -12.13
CA SER A 112 -6.47 8.08 -12.92
C SER A 112 -6.36 6.81 -12.07
N HIS A 113 -6.15 5.69 -12.75
CA HIS A 113 -5.93 4.37 -12.16
C HIS A 113 -4.53 3.86 -12.48
N TYR A 114 -3.83 3.36 -11.46
CA TYR A 114 -2.47 2.84 -11.59
C TYR A 114 -2.38 1.44 -11.00
N LYS A 115 -1.71 0.55 -11.71
CA LYS A 115 -1.31 -0.74 -11.15
C LYS A 115 -0.15 -0.50 -10.18
N ILE A 116 -0.26 -1.06 -8.97
CA ILE A 116 0.82 -1.06 -7.98
C ILE A 116 1.67 -2.31 -8.18
N VAL A 117 1.05 -3.50 -8.15
CA VAL A 117 1.74 -4.78 -8.25
C VAL A 117 0.84 -5.87 -8.84
N SER A 118 1.45 -6.95 -9.33
CA SER A 118 0.78 -8.19 -9.74
C SER A 118 1.48 -9.39 -9.11
N PHE A 119 0.71 -10.44 -8.81
CA PHE A 119 1.20 -11.68 -8.20
C PHE A 119 0.53 -12.93 -8.78
#